data_AF-A0A847ZAY3-F1
#
_entry.id   AF-A0A847ZAY3-F1
#
_cell.length_a   1.000
_cell.length_b   1.000
_cell.length_c   1.000
_cell.angle_alpha   90.00
_cell.angle_beta   90.00
_cell.angle_gamma   90.00
#
_symmetry.space_group_name_H-M   'P 1'
#
loop_
_entity.id
_entity.type
_entity.pdbx_description
1 polymer ?
#
loop_
_entity_poly.entity_id
_entity_poly.type
_entity_poly.pdbx_seq_one_letter_code
_entity_poly.pdbx_strand_id
1 'polypeptide(L)' 'MATIMPEAENVQKAIKWISGSLEDGEGQPLHVLIEKAVFKFDLSPKDSEFLLGFFRNHKK' A
#
# COMPACT_ATOMS: atom_id res chain seq x y z
N MET A 1 13.56 -14.77 11.92
CA MET A 1 12.95 -13.42 11.82
C MET A 1 12.38 -13.31 10.41
N ALA A 2 11.22 -13.92 10.19
CA ALA A 2 10.54 -13.87 8.90
C ALA A 2 9.43 -12.84 9.04
N THR A 3 9.59 -11.77 8.26
CA THR A 3 8.58 -10.76 7.98
C THR A 3 7.21 -11.42 7.83
N ILE A 4 6.22 -10.88 8.54
CA ILE A 4 4.85 -11.34 8.52
C ILE A 4 4.34 -11.05 7.10
N MET A 5 4.43 -12.03 6.20
CA MET A 5 3.92 -11.94 4.85
C MET A 5 2.41 -12.23 4.95
N PRO A 6 1.51 -11.25 4.78
CA PRO A 6 0.15 -11.61 4.47
C PRO A 6 0.17 -12.26 3.09
N GLU A 7 -0.50 -13.41 3.00
CA GLU A 7 -0.68 -14.34 1.88
C GLU A 7 -1.34 -13.71 0.61
N ALA A 8 -1.32 -12.38 0.48
CA ALA A 8 -1.94 -11.63 -0.58
C ALA A 8 -0.85 -11.05 -1.52
N GLU A 9 -0.55 -11.77 -2.60
CA GLU A 9 0.32 -11.27 -3.68
C GLU A 9 -0.13 -9.88 -4.18
N ASN A 10 -1.45 -9.63 -4.17
CA ASN A 10 -2.04 -8.35 -4.53
C ASN A 10 -1.61 -7.22 -3.58
N VAL A 11 -1.49 -7.48 -2.28
CA VAL A 11 -1.01 -6.51 -1.28
C VAL A 11 0.46 -6.18 -1.53
N GLN A 12 1.29 -7.19 -1.80
CA GLN A 12 2.71 -6.97 -2.13
C GLN A 12 2.87 -6.11 -3.39
N LYS A 13 2.09 -6.40 -4.44
CA LYS A 13 2.07 -5.61 -5.67
C LYS A 13 1.58 -4.18 -5.42
N ALA A 14 0.55 -4.02 -4.57
CA ALA A 14 0.04 -2.71 -4.16
C ALA A 14 1.09 -1.90 -3.41
N ILE A 15 1.77 -2.46 -2.40
CA ILE A 15 2.84 -1.78 -1.66
C ILE A 15 3.93 -1.30 -2.62
N LYS A 16 4.41 -2.19 -3.49
CA LYS A 16 5.48 -1.85 -4.45
C LYS A 16 5.06 -0.73 -5.40
N TRP A 17 3.81 -0.74 -5.85
CA TRP A 17 3.26 0.31 -6.71
C TRP A 17 3.13 1.65 -5.97
N ILE A 18 2.59 1.63 -4.75
CA ILE A 18 2.42 2.82 -3.90
C ILE A 18 3.79 3.43 -3.55
N SER A 19 4.78 2.61 -3.19
CA SER A 19 6.15 3.05 -2.93
C SER A 19 6.76 3.73 -4.17
N GLY A 20 6.64 3.13 -5.35
CA GLY A 20 7.11 3.75 -6.59
C GLY A 20 6.44 5.10 -6.88
N SER A 21 5.13 5.21 -6.65
CA SER A 21 4.40 6.48 -6.82
C SER A 21 4.75 7.53 -5.75
N LEU A 22 5.13 7.11 -4.55
CA LEU A 22 5.65 8.02 -3.51
C LEU A 22 7.05 8.53 -3.86
N GLU A 23 7.90 7.67 -4.41
CA GLU A 23 9.28 7.99 -4.82
C GLU A 23 9.32 8.89 -6.06
N ASP A 24 8.36 8.76 -6.97
CA ASP A 24 8.22 9.62 -8.17
C ASP A 24 7.92 11.09 -7.82
N GLY A 25 7.61 11.38 -6.55
CA GLY A 25 7.55 12.75 -6.04
C GLY A 25 6.28 13.51 -6.43
N GLU A 26 5.22 12.82 -6.85
CA GLU A 26 3.95 13.45 -7.25
C GLU A 26 3.24 14.21 -6.11
N GLY A 27 3.73 14.17 -4.87
CA GLY A 27 3.07 14.81 -3.72
C GLY A 27 1.65 14.28 -3.47
N GLN A 28 1.30 13.16 -4.11
CA GLN A 28 -0.02 12.56 -4.00
C GLN A 28 -0.20 12.02 -2.58
N PRO A 29 -1.34 12.33 -1.93
CA PRO A 29 -1.57 11.86 -0.59
C PRO A 29 -1.79 10.35 -0.63
N LEU A 30 -1.15 9.66 0.31
CA LEU A 30 -1.12 8.19 0.42
C LEU A 30 -2.50 7.54 0.26
N HIS A 31 -3.58 8.18 0.75
CA HIS A 31 -4.93 7.63 0.61
C HIS A 31 -5.34 7.44 -0.86
N VAL A 32 -4.96 8.37 -1.76
CA VAL A 32 -5.26 8.28 -3.21
C VAL A 32 -4.52 7.10 -3.82
N LEU A 33 -3.25 6.90 -3.43
CA LEU A 33 -2.45 5.79 -3.92
C LEU A 33 -3.02 4.45 -3.43
N ILE A 34 -3.45 4.39 -2.17
CA ILE A 34 -4.09 3.19 -1.62
C ILE A 34 -5.43 2.93 -2.32
N GLU A 35 -6.30 3.92 -2.48
CA GLU A 35 -7.59 3.75 -3.19
C GLU A 35 -7.38 3.27 -4.63
N LYS A 36 -6.42 3.87 -5.36
CA LYS A 36 -6.03 3.41 -6.70
C LYS A 36 -5.51 1.98 -6.67
N ALA A 37 -4.67 1.62 -5.70
CA ALA A 37 -4.13 0.28 -5.57
C ALA A 37 -5.21 -0.74 -5.21
N VAL A 38 -6.17 -0.38 -4.36
CA VAL A 38 -7.29 -1.23 -3.94
C VAL A 38 -8.17 -1.60 -5.14
N PHE A 39 -8.52 -0.61 -5.96
CA PHE A 39 -9.24 -0.86 -7.22
C PHE A 39 -8.38 -1.63 -8.24
N LYS A 40 -7.08 -1.36 -8.33
CA LYS A 40 -6.19 -1.96 -9.33
C LYS A 40 -5.85 -3.42 -9.03
N PHE A 41 -5.69 -3.77 -7.77
CA PHE A 41 -5.26 -5.09 -7.31
C PHE A 41 -6.40 -5.89 -6.67
N ASP A 42 -7.64 -5.42 -6.77
CA ASP A 42 -8.84 -6.05 -6.20
C ASP A 42 -8.64 -6.38 -4.71
N LEU A 43 -8.18 -5.38 -3.95
CA LEU A 43 -7.90 -5.55 -2.54
C LEU A 43 -9.18 -5.47 -1.72
N SER A 44 -9.25 -6.24 -0.65
CA SER A 44 -10.35 -6.10 0.29
C SER A 44 -10.18 -4.84 1.13
N PRO A 45 -11.27 -4.27 1.69
CA PRO A 45 -11.19 -3.13 2.61
C PRO A 45 -10.22 -3.38 3.77
N LYS A 46 -10.12 -4.64 4.23
CA LYS A 46 -9.14 -5.08 5.24
C LYS A 46 -7.68 -4.84 4.82
N ASP A 47 -7.36 -5.08 3.56
CA ASP A 47 -6.02 -4.87 3.00
C ASP A 47 -5.71 -3.37 2.84
N SER A 48 -6.71 -2.58 2.44
CA SER A 48 -6.61 -1.11 2.37
C SER A 48 -6.23 -0.50 3.71
N GLU A 49 -6.89 -0.95 4.79
CA GLU A 49 -6.58 -0.51 6.16
C GLU A 49 -5.17 -0.92 6.60
N PHE A 50 -4.73 -2.13 6.22
CA PHE A 50 -3.36 -2.57 6.47
C PHE A 50 -2.33 -1.69 5.77
N LEU A 51 -2.53 -1.40 4.47
CA LEU A 51 -1.66 -0.51 3.71
C LEU A 51 -1.61 0.88 4.35
N LEU A 52 -2.78 1.44 4.71
CA LEU A 52 -2.86 2.75 5.35
C LEU A 52 -2.07 2.79 6.65
N GLY A 53 -2.20 1.77 7.50
CA GLY A 53 -1.46 1.65 8.75
C GLY A 53 0.05 1.50 8.53
N PHE A 54 0.45 0.65 7.59
CA PHE A 54 1.84 0.39 7.24
C PHE A 54 2.58 1.66 6.80
N PHE A 55 2.02 2.37 5.82
CA PHE A 55 2.63 3.59 5.30
C PHE A 55 2.48 4.80 6.25
N ARG A 56 1.39 4.90 7.03
CA ARG A 56 1.24 5.94 8.05
C ARG A 56 2.27 5.80 9.18
N ASN A 57 2.64 4.58 9.56
CA ASN A 57 3.60 4.32 10.64
C ASN A 57 5.05 4.57 10.21
N HIS A 58 5.38 4.43 8.92
CA HIS A 58 6.72 4.62 8.37
C HIS A 58 7.22 6.09 8.33
N LYS A 59 6.41 7.07 8.76
CA LYS A 59 6.76 8.51 8.76
C LYS A 59 7.11 9.04 10.16
N LYS A 60 7.92 8.31 10.93
CA LYS A 60 8.53 8.80 12.18
C LYS A 60 10.05 8.83 12.10
#